data_AF-A0A2V6FBN0-F1
#
_entry.id   AF-A0A2V6FBN0-F1
#
_cell.length_a   1.000
_cell.length_b   1.000
_cell.length_c   1.000
_cell.angle_alpha   90.00
_cell.angle_beta   90.00
_cell.angle_gamma   90.00
#
_symmetry.space_group_name_H-M   'P 1'
#
loop_
_entity.id
_entity.type
_entity.pdbx_description
1 polymer ?
#
loop_
_entity_poly.entity_id
_entity_poly.type
_entity_poly.pdbx_seq_one_letter_code
_entity_poly.pdbx_strand_id
1 'polypeptide(L)'
;MPVNPLPILIPLILVWGAIAFFLFRWRRWRGGLFVALSVAAFIVHIINTGVERRLDEQMTFRLVEVGDYHTLELTTSRGDRVKAGSPELVARLRSRTNHTVRVSMTGWYDYGRLRAFRVESIDGVSQ
;
A
#
# COMPACT_ATOMS: atom_id res chain seq x y z
N MET A 1 -3.90 15.51 -12.12
CA MET A 1 -3.74 16.82 -11.44
C MET A 1 -4.05 16.61 -9.97
N PRO A 2 -3.19 17.00 -9.01
CA PRO A 2 -3.51 16.87 -7.60
C PRO A 2 -4.71 17.77 -7.29
N VAL A 3 -5.84 17.17 -6.91
CA VAL A 3 -7.05 17.90 -6.52
C VAL A 3 -6.78 18.49 -5.14
N ASN A 4 -6.81 19.81 -5.02
CA ASN A 4 -6.66 20.47 -3.73
C ASN A 4 -7.88 20.12 -2.84
N PRO A 5 -7.70 19.39 -1.73
CA PRO A 5 -8.83 18.95 -0.91
C PRO A 5 -9.30 20.03 0.09
N LEU A 6 -8.51 21.10 0.28
CA LEU A 6 -8.78 22.20 1.20
C LEU A 6 -10.20 22.82 1.06
N PRO A 7 -10.70 23.15 -0.14
CA PRO A 7 -12.04 23.74 -0.28
C PRO A 7 -13.19 22.84 0.20
N ILE A 8 -12.98 21.52 0.31
CA ILE A 8 -13.97 20.58 0.84
C ILE A 8 -13.74 20.33 2.34
N LEU A 9 -12.48 20.23 2.76
CA LEU A 9 -12.11 19.96 4.17
C LEU A 9 -12.50 21.11 5.10
N ILE A 10 -12.27 22.36 4.71
CA ILE A 10 -12.55 23.54 5.53
C ILE A 10 -14.04 23.62 5.94
N PRO A 11 -15.02 23.59 5.01
CA PRO A 11 -16.43 23.65 5.40
C PRO A 11 -16.85 22.42 6.22
N LEU A 12 -16.30 21.23 5.94
CA LEU A 12 -16.61 20.01 6.69
C LEU A 12 -16.21 20.14 8.17
N ILE A 13 -15.01 20.66 8.44
CA ILE A 13 -14.50 20.88 9.80
C ILE A 13 -15.33 21.94 10.53
N LEU A 14 -15.70 23.02 9.84
CA LEU A 14 -16.54 24.08 10.42
C LEU A 14 -17.93 23.56 10.81
N VAL A 15 -18.58 22.78 9.94
CA VAL A 15 -19.86 22.13 10.23
C VAL A 15 -19.73 21.15 11.40
N TRP A 16 -18.70 20.31 11.39
CA TRP A 16 -18.43 19.37 12.48
C TRP A 16 -18.24 20.10 13.83
N GLY A 17 -17.45 21.19 13.84
CA GLY A 17 -17.22 22.00 15.03
C GLY A 17 -18.48 22.69 15.53
N ALA A 18 -19.32 23.21 14.64
CA ALA A 18 -20.61 23.80 15.00
C ALA A 18 -21.54 22.77 15.64
N ILE A 19 -21.66 21.57 15.06
CA ILE A 19 -22.45 20.46 15.62
C ILE A 19 -21.93 20.07 17.01
N ALA A 20 -20.61 19.91 17.15
CA ALA A 20 -20.00 19.60 18.43
C ALA A 20 -20.31 20.68 19.49
N PHE A 21 -20.20 21.96 19.12
CA PHE A 21 -20.49 23.09 20.01
C PHE A 21 -21.96 23.10 20.48
N PHE A 22 -22.92 22.94 19.56
CA PHE A 22 -24.34 22.88 19.91
C PHE A 22 -24.67 21.68 20.80
N LEU A 23 -24.07 20.51 20.54
CA LEU A 23 -24.23 19.32 21.39
C LEU A 23 -23.64 19.52 22.78
N PHE A 24 -22.47 20.14 22.89
CA PHE A 24 -21.85 20.47 24.18
C PHE A 24 -22.68 21.48 24.98
N ARG A 25 -23.27 22.47 24.31
CA ARG A 25 -24.10 23.50 24.92
C ARG A 25 -25.42 22.97 25.45
N TRP A 26 -26.03 22.00 24.77
CA TRP A 26 -27.27 21.37 25.23
C TRP A 26 -27.01 20.33 26.33
N ARG A 27 -26.07 19.40 26.11
CA ARG A 27 -25.80 18.31 27.06
C ARG A 27 -24.37 17.80 26.89
N ARG A 28 -23.47 18.19 27.80
CA ARG A 28 -22.02 17.91 27.74
C ARG A 28 -21.65 16.47 27.39
N TRP A 29 -22.38 15.48 27.91
CA TRP A 29 -22.16 14.05 27.59
C TRP A 29 -22.39 13.69 26.11
N ARG A 30 -23.37 14.32 25.43
CA ARG A 30 -23.63 14.08 24.00
C ARG A 30 -22.51 14.65 23.13
N GLY A 31 -22.01 15.84 23.48
CA GLY A 31 -20.84 16.43 22.82
C GLY A 31 -19.59 15.57 22.98
N GLY A 32 -19.32 15.10 24.20
CA GLY A 32 -18.20 14.18 24.47
C GLY A 32 -18.30 12.88 23.67
N LEU A 33 -19.48 12.24 23.64
CA LEU A 33 -19.71 11.01 22.87
C LEU A 33 -19.48 11.23 21.36
N PHE A 34 -20.00 12.33 20.80
CA PHE A 34 -19.84 12.67 19.39
C PHE A 34 -18.36 12.85 19.00
N VAL A 35 -17.61 13.59 19.81
CA VAL A 35 -16.17 13.80 19.56
C VAL A 35 -15.41 12.48 19.69
N ALA A 36 -15.66 11.69 20.73
CA ALA A 36 -14.99 10.41 20.94
C ALA A 36 -15.25 9.43 19.77
N LEU A 37 -16.49 9.31 19.31
CA LEU A 37 -16.84 8.46 18.16
C LEU A 37 -16.21 8.98 16.86
N SER A 38 -16.20 10.29 16.64
CA SER A 38 -15.57 10.90 15.47
C SER A 38 -14.06 10.61 15.43
N VAL A 39 -13.38 10.75 16.56
CA VAL A 39 -11.95 10.44 16.69
C VAL A 39 -11.70 8.95 16.48
N ALA A 40 -12.50 8.07 17.08
CA ALA A 40 -12.37 6.63 16.89
C ALA A 40 -12.55 6.23 15.42
N ALA A 41 -13.56 6.77 14.74
CA ALA A 41 -13.78 6.53 13.31
C ALA A 41 -12.61 7.02 12.46
N PHE A 42 -12.05 8.19 12.78
CA PHE A 42 -10.89 8.73 12.08
C PHE A 42 -9.63 7.87 12.28
N ILE A 43 -9.39 7.37 13.49
CA ILE A 43 -8.30 6.44 13.79
C ILE A 43 -8.47 5.15 12.97
N VAL A 44 -9.67 4.56 12.95
CA VAL A 44 -9.96 3.37 12.13
C VAL A 44 -9.72 3.66 10.65
N HIS A 45 -10.14 4.83 10.16
CA HIS A 45 -9.93 5.22 8.78
C HIS A 45 -8.45 5.38 8.42
N ILE A 46 -7.64 6.03 9.28
CA ILE A 46 -6.18 6.15 9.08
C ILE A 46 -5.52 4.77 9.04
N ILE A 47 -5.90 3.89 9.98
CA ILE A 47 -5.37 2.52 10.03
C ILE A 47 -5.75 1.76 8.74
N ASN A 48 -6.96 2.00 8.22
CA ASN A 48 -7.49 1.30 7.04
C ASN A 48 -7.13 1.97 5.69
N THR A 49 -6.58 3.18 5.66
CA THR A 49 -6.19 3.85 4.39
C THR A 49 -4.78 3.50 3.94
N GLY A 50 -3.98 2.84 4.79
CA GLY A 50 -2.68 2.28 4.44
C GLY A 50 -2.74 0.98 3.63
N VAL A 51 -3.88 0.64 3.02
CA VAL A 51 -4.15 -0.67 2.39
C VAL A 51 -3.44 -0.84 1.06
N GLU A 52 -3.06 0.21 0.34
CA GLU A 52 -2.33 0.10 -0.92
C GLU A 52 -1.06 0.95 -0.89
N ARG A 53 0.10 0.31 -1.06
CA ARG A 53 1.38 1.02 -1.18
C ARG A 53 2.12 0.54 -2.42
N ARG A 54 2.46 1.49 -3.29
CA ARG A 54 3.44 1.28 -4.35
C ARG A 54 4.83 1.27 -3.74
N LEU A 55 5.59 0.23 -4.05
CA LEU A 55 6.94 -0.01 -3.57
C LEU A 55 7.83 -0.25 -4.77
N ASP A 56 8.91 0.51 -4.83
CA ASP A 56 10.01 0.28 -5.76
C ASP A 56 11.18 -0.26 -4.94
N GLU A 57 11.49 -1.54 -5.12
CA GLU A 57 12.46 -2.23 -4.28
C GLU A 57 13.48 -2.99 -5.14
N GLN A 58 14.75 -3.01 -4.71
CA GLN A 58 15.74 -3.89 -5.31
C GLN A 58 15.64 -5.27 -4.67
N MET A 59 15.17 -6.25 -5.46
CA MET A 59 14.99 -7.63 -5.02
C MET A 59 16.10 -8.51 -5.55
N THR A 60 16.51 -9.48 -4.74
CA THR A 60 17.42 -10.52 -5.21
C THR A 60 16.62 -11.52 -6.03
N PHE A 61 17.08 -11.86 -7.23
CA PHE A 61 16.43 -12.86 -8.06
C PHE A 61 17.24 -14.15 -8.11
N ARG A 62 16.53 -15.27 -8.18
CA ARG A 62 17.09 -16.58 -8.46
C ARG A 62 16.28 -17.22 -9.57
N LEU A 63 16.98 -17.73 -10.57
CA LEU A 63 16.36 -18.54 -11.61
C LEU A 63 16.16 -19.95 -11.04
N VAL A 64 14.90 -20.39 -10.98
CA VAL A 64 14.52 -21.72 -10.52
C VAL A 64 13.96 -22.49 -11.70
N GLU A 65 14.59 -23.62 -12.00
CA GLU A 65 14.18 -24.54 -13.05
C GLU A 65 13.10 -25.49 -12.48
N VAL A 66 11.91 -25.46 -13.06
CA VAL A 66 10.78 -26.32 -12.68
C VAL A 66 10.38 -27.11 -13.92
N GLY A 67 10.95 -28.31 -14.08
CA GLY A 67 10.81 -29.08 -15.31
C GLY A 67 11.48 -28.36 -16.49
N ASP A 68 10.78 -28.30 -17.63
CA ASP A 68 11.25 -27.58 -18.83
C ASP A 68 11.03 -26.05 -18.77
N TYR A 69 10.49 -25.53 -17.67
CA TYR A 69 10.20 -24.10 -17.51
C TYR A 69 11.17 -23.45 -16.54
N HIS A 70 11.77 -22.34 -16.96
CA HIS A 70 12.50 -21.45 -16.08
C HIS A 70 11.53 -20.45 -15.43
N THR A 71 11.55 -20.39 -14.10
CA THR A 71 10.78 -19.44 -13.30
C THR A 71 11.71 -18.49 -12.56
N LEU A 72 11.26 -17.27 -12.29
CA LEU A 72 12.00 -16.27 -11.53
C LEU A 72 11.50 -16.27 -10.09
N GLU A 73 12.38 -16.56 -9.13
CA GLU A 73 12.09 -16.39 -7.71
C GLU A 73 12.72 -15.07 -7.23
N LEU A 74 11.89 -14.11 -6.85
CA LEU A 74 12.27 -12.82 -6.30
C LEU A 74 12.19 -12.88 -4.77
N THR A 75 13.22 -12.40 -4.09
CA THR A 75 13.23 -12.27 -2.63
C THR A 75 13.22 -10.81 -2.23
N THR A 76 12.23 -10.42 -1.44
CA THR A 76 12.10 -9.05 -0.89
C THR A 76 13.15 -8.81 0.21
N SER A 77 13.44 -7.55 0.55
CA SER A 77 14.33 -7.20 1.68
C SER A 77 13.84 -7.74 3.03
N ARG A 78 12.54 -8.07 3.11
CA ARG A 78 11.92 -8.68 4.30
C ARG A 78 12.02 -10.21 4.31
N GLY A 79 12.55 -10.81 3.23
CA GLY A 79 12.71 -12.26 3.09
C GLY A 79 11.50 -12.97 2.48
N ASP A 80 10.47 -12.23 2.04
CA ASP A 80 9.32 -12.82 1.35
C ASP A 80 9.74 -13.28 -0.05
N ARG A 81 9.23 -14.43 -0.50
CA ARG A 81 9.56 -15.00 -1.81
C ARG A 81 8.37 -14.92 -2.76
N VAL A 82 8.64 -14.44 -3.97
CA VAL A 82 7.65 -14.23 -5.01
C VAL A 82 8.09 -14.97 -6.27
N LYS A 83 7.24 -15.84 -6.80
CA LYS A 83 7.49 -16.47 -8.09
C LYS A 83 6.85 -15.64 -9.19
N ALA A 84 7.65 -15.23 -10.16
CA ALA A 84 7.22 -14.54 -11.37
C ALA A 84 7.62 -15.38 -12.59
N GLY A 85 6.72 -15.52 -13.55
CA GLY A 85 6.94 -16.32 -14.76
C GLY A 85 6.78 -15.45 -16.00
N SER A 86 7.88 -14.95 -16.54
CA SER A 86 7.89 -14.35 -17.88
C SER A 86 9.15 -14.82 -18.64
N PRO A 87 8.98 -15.45 -19.82
CA PRO A 87 10.09 -15.96 -20.62
C PRO A 87 11.08 -14.86 -21.05
N GLU A 88 10.57 -13.67 -21.35
CA GLU A 88 11.39 -12.50 -21.74
C GLU A 88 12.25 -12.00 -20.58
N LEU A 89 11.68 -11.95 -19.37
CA LEU A 89 12.39 -11.60 -18.15
C LEU A 89 13.48 -12.62 -17.81
N VAL A 90 13.18 -13.91 -17.96
CA VAL A 90 14.18 -14.96 -17.75
C VAL A 90 15.32 -14.83 -18.74
N ALA A 91 15.04 -14.64 -20.04
CA ALA A 91 16.07 -14.48 -21.05
C ALA A 91 16.98 -13.27 -20.78
N ARG A 92 16.39 -12.16 -20.31
CA ARG A 92 17.11 -10.93 -19.98
C ARG A 92 17.94 -11.03 -18.70
N LEU A 93 17.49 -11.82 -17.73
CA LEU A 93 18.18 -12.00 -16.45
C LEU A 93 19.21 -13.12 -16.47
N ARG A 94 19.11 -14.06 -17.41
CA ARG A 94 20.12 -15.10 -17.64
C ARG A 94 21.49 -14.56 -18.05
N SER A 95 21.54 -13.38 -18.68
CA SER A 95 22.77 -12.72 -19.12
C SER A 95 23.35 -11.73 -18.10
N ARG A 96 22.69 -11.52 -16.94
CA ARG A 96 23.17 -10.59 -15.91
C ARG A 96 24.07 -11.28 -14.89
N THR A 97 25.19 -10.63 -14.59
CA THR A 97 26.10 -11.01 -13.48
C THR A 97 25.60 -10.52 -12.11
N ASN A 98 24.82 -9.43 -12.10
CA ASN A 98 24.21 -8.90 -10.88
C ASN A 98 22.91 -9.66 -10.58
N HIS A 99 22.80 -10.18 -9.35
CA HIS A 99 21.69 -11.00 -8.88
C HIS A 99 20.54 -10.16 -8.31
N THR A 100 20.51 -8.86 -8.57
CA THR A 100 19.48 -7.93 -8.09
C THR A 100 18.74 -7.26 -9.24
N VAL A 101 17.44 -7.04 -9.06
CA VAL A 101 16.55 -6.38 -10.02
C VAL A 101 15.66 -5.37 -9.32
N ARG A 102 15.42 -4.22 -9.96
CA ARG A 102 14.42 -3.27 -9.47
C ARG A 102 13.03 -3.82 -9.79
N VAL A 103 12.21 -4.01 -8.77
CA VAL A 103 10.84 -4.48 -8.91
C VAL A 103 9.92 -3.39 -8.41
N SER A 104 8.98 -2.98 -9.26
CA SER A 104 7.89 -2.09 -8.89
C SER A 104 6.67 -2.94 -8.60
N MET A 105 6.12 -2.82 -7.40
CA MET A 105 4.97 -3.61 -6.97
C MET A 105 3.99 -2.78 -6.16
N THR A 106 2.74 -3.24 -6.16
CA THR A 106 1.69 -2.73 -5.31
C THR A 106 1.45 -3.74 -4.20
N GLY A 107 1.78 -3.36 -2.96
CA GLY A 107 1.56 -4.16 -1.77
C GLY A 107 0.23 -3.81 -1.11
N TRP A 108 -0.57 -4.82 -0.80
CA TRP A 108 -1.76 -4.66 0.03
C TRP A 108 -1.49 -5.02 1.47
N TYR A 109 -1.78 -4.08 2.37
CA TYR A 109 -1.55 -4.23 3.80
C TYR A 109 -2.86 -4.33 4.57
N ASP A 110 -2.88 -5.19 5.58
CA ASP A 110 -3.98 -5.34 6.53
C ASP A 110 -3.44 -5.13 7.94
N TYR A 111 -3.92 -4.09 8.64
CA TYR A 111 -3.44 -3.68 9.97
C TYR A 111 -1.90 -3.59 10.09
N GLY A 112 -1.23 -3.07 9.05
CA GLY A 112 0.23 -2.94 9.02
C GLY A 112 1.00 -4.21 8.67
N ARG A 113 0.32 -5.34 8.44
CA ARG A 113 0.93 -6.58 7.94
C ARG A 113 0.73 -6.71 6.43
N LEU A 114 1.76 -7.14 5.71
CA LEU A 114 1.67 -7.37 4.27
C LEU A 114 0.77 -8.60 4.02
N ARG A 115 -0.30 -8.42 3.24
CA ARG A 115 -1.27 -9.48 2.91
C ARG A 115 -1.03 -10.07 1.53
N ALA A 116 -0.76 -9.20 0.56
CA ALA A 116 -0.53 -9.59 -0.82
C ALA A 116 0.36 -8.55 -1.52
N PHE A 117 0.97 -8.94 -2.63
CA PHE A 117 1.69 -8.05 -3.53
C PHE A 117 1.28 -8.39 -4.97
N ARG A 118 1.22 -7.38 -5.82
CA ARG A 118 1.14 -7.52 -7.27
C ARG A 118 2.38 -6.85 -7.85
N VAL A 119 3.18 -7.63 -8.56
CA VAL A 119 4.31 -7.12 -9.33
C VAL A 119 3.75 -6.37 -10.53
N GLU A 120 4.09 -5.09 -10.68
CA GLU A 120 3.68 -4.28 -11.83
C GLU A 120 4.77 -4.27 -12.90
N SER A 121 6.04 -4.19 -12.49
CA SER A 121 7.17 -4.28 -13.42
C SER A 121 8.44 -4.81 -12.77
N ILE A 122 9.30 -5.41 -13.58
CA ILE A 122 10.64 -5.87 -13.21
C ILE A 122 11.62 -5.25 -14.20
N ASP A 123 12.54 -4.43 -13.71
CA ASP A 123 13.57 -3.73 -14.51
C ASP A 123 12.98 -2.92 -15.69
N GLY A 124 11.80 -2.34 -15.46
CA GLY A 124 11.04 -1.57 -16.45
C GLY A 124 10.20 -2.41 -17.43
N VAL A 125 10.25 -3.74 -17.35
CA VAL A 125 9.37 -4.64 -18.12
C VAL A 125 8.08 -4.87 -17.32
N SER A 126 6.94 -4.47 -17.88
CA SER A 126 5.63 -4.73 -17.28
C SER A 126 5.28 -6.22 -17.29
N GLN A 127 4.68 -6.71 -16.21
CA GLN A 127 4.11 -8.06 -16.14
C GLN A 127 2.60 -8.05 -16.40
#